data_AF-A0A354TR71-F1
#
_entry.id   AF-A0A354TR71-F1
#
_cell.length_a   1.000
_cell.length_b   1.000
_cell.length_c   1.000
_cell.angle_alpha   90.00
_cell.angle_beta   90.00
_cell.angle_gamma   90.00
#
_symmetry.space_group_name_H-M   'P 1'
#
loop_
_entity.id
_entity.type
_entity.pdbx_description
1 polymer ?
#
loop_
_entity_poly.entity_id
_entity_poly.type
_entity_poly.pdbx_seq_one_letter_code
_entity_poly.pdbx_strand_id
1 'polypeptide(L)' 'TLCAVTQASLAADFSRVRPERAGMSSERLERLDAVLKSYVDSGQVAGQVAMVLRKGRVVYSM' A
#
# COMPACT_ATOMS: atom_id res chain seq x y z
N THR A 1 36.68 16.25 12.91
CA THR A 1 35.69 15.27 13.38
C THR A 1 34.31 15.73 12.95
N LEU A 2 33.72 15.10 11.93
CA LEU A 2 32.38 15.43 11.45
C LEU A 2 31.41 14.40 12.04
N CYS A 3 30.59 14.79 13.01
CA CYS A 3 29.52 13.91 13.53
C CYS A 3 28.38 13.88 12.52
N ALA A 4 28.12 12.71 11.94
CA ALA A 4 26.89 12.46 11.21
C ALA A 4 25.72 12.36 12.20
N VAL A 5 24.68 13.19 12.04
CA VAL A 5 23.43 13.05 12.77
C VAL A 5 22.60 11.99 12.08
N THR A 6 22.42 10.83 12.71
CA THR A 6 21.48 9.79 12.26
C THR A 6 20.06 10.20 12.65
N GLN A 7 19.25 10.61 11.67
CA GLN A 7 17.81 10.72 11.86
C GLN A 7 17.21 9.32 11.97
N ALA A 8 16.63 9.00 13.14
CA ALA A 8 15.79 7.83 13.30
C ALA A 8 14.39 8.14 12.76
N SER A 9 13.99 7.47 11.68
CA SER A 9 12.64 7.55 11.14
C SER A 9 11.69 6.70 12.01
N LEU A 10 10.63 7.29 12.56
CA LEU A 10 9.55 6.52 13.20
C LEU A 10 8.66 5.93 12.09
N ALA A 11 8.58 4.60 12.01
CA ALA A 11 7.63 3.93 11.15
C ALA A 11 6.21 4.12 11.73
N ALA A 12 5.30 4.65 10.93
CA ALA A 12 3.89 4.72 11.31
C ALA A 12 3.28 3.32 11.30
N ASP A 13 2.81 2.86 12.46
CA ASP A 13 2.13 1.57 12.58
C ASP A 13 0.64 1.73 12.28
N PHE A 14 0.13 0.93 11.34
CA PHE A 14 -1.26 1.01 10.87
C PHE A 14 -1.96 -0.32 11.08
N SER A 15 -3.05 -0.31 11.85
CA SER A 15 -3.90 -1.50 11.99
C SER A 15 -4.60 -1.85 10.67
N ARG A 16 -4.74 -3.15 10.39
CA ARG A 16 -5.52 -3.66 9.25
C ARG A 16 -7.01 -3.73 9.59
N VAL A 17 -7.85 -3.50 8.58
CA VAL A 17 -9.29 -3.67 8.69
C VAL A 17 -9.85 -4.25 7.39
N ARG A 18 -10.92 -5.05 7.48
CA ARG A 18 -11.70 -5.45 6.31
C ARG A 18 -12.16 -4.21 5.53
N PRO A 19 -12.01 -4.17 4.18
CA PRO A 19 -12.43 -3.04 3.35
C PRO A 19 -13.87 -2.57 3.64
N GLU A 20 -14.80 -3.51 3.81
CA GLU A 20 -16.22 -3.19 4.00
C GLU A 20 -16.46 -2.38 5.28
N ARG A 21 -15.71 -2.66 6.36
CA ARG A 21 -15.82 -1.91 7.62
C ARG A 21 -15.24 -0.49 7.52
N ALA A 22 -14.48 -0.20 6.46
CA ALA A 22 -13.97 1.14 6.17
C ALA A 22 -14.78 1.85 5.07
N GLY A 23 -15.84 1.23 4.54
CA GLY A 23 -16.65 1.76 3.45
C GLY A 23 -16.03 1.58 2.06
N MET A 24 -15.26 0.50 1.88
CA MET A 24 -14.65 0.09 0.61
C MET A 24 -15.11 -1.32 0.23
N SER A 25 -15.16 -1.63 -1.05
CA SER A 25 -15.51 -2.98 -1.54
C SER A 25 -14.22 -3.77 -1.82
N SER A 26 -14.11 -4.98 -1.26
CA SER A 26 -13.00 -5.88 -1.57
C SER A 26 -12.94 -6.22 -3.08
N GLU A 27 -14.10 -6.52 -3.69
CA GLU A 27 -14.19 -6.82 -5.12
C GLU A 27 -13.65 -5.67 -6.00
N ARG A 28 -13.91 -4.42 -5.63
CA ARG A 28 -13.35 -3.26 -6.36
C ARG A 28 -11.84 -3.12 -6.18
N LEU A 29 -11.31 -3.52 -5.03
CA LEU A 29 -9.87 -3.51 -4.75
C LEU A 29 -9.15 -4.66 -5.50
N GLU A 30 -9.81 -5.81 -5.69
CA GLU A 30 -9.30 -6.88 -6.55
C GLU A 30 -9.20 -6.44 -8.02
N ARG A 31 -10.15 -5.64 -8.51
CA ARG A 31 -10.04 -5.05 -9.86
C ARG A 31 -8.85 -4.10 -9.98
N LEU A 32 -8.55 -3.34 -8.92
CA LEU A 32 -7.34 -2.49 -8.87
C LEU A 32 -6.07 -3.34 -8.94
N ASP A 33 -6.02 -4.45 -8.20
CA ASP A 33 -4.91 -5.40 -8.24
C ASP A 33 -4.64 -5.91 -9.65
N ALA A 34 -5.69 -6.37 -10.33
CA ALA A 34 -5.60 -6.87 -11.70
C ALA A 34 -5.06 -5.83 -12.68
N VAL A 35 -5.49 -4.57 -12.56
CA VAL A 35 -4.99 -3.48 -13.41
C VAL A 35 -3.52 -3.21 -13.14
N LEU A 36 -3.12 -3.09 -11.88
CA LEU A 36 -1.72 -2.84 -11.53
C LEU A 36 -0.85 -4.00 -12.05
N LYS A 37 -1.26 -5.25 -11.80
CA LYS A 37 -0.56 -6.44 -12.28
C LYS A 37 -0.39 -6.43 -13.81
N SER A 38 -1.37 -5.94 -14.56
CA SER A 38 -1.26 -5.82 -16.02
C SER A 38 -0.11 -4.91 -16.47
N TYR A 39 0.29 -3.92 -15.67
CA TYR A 39 1.43 -3.05 -15.98
C TYR A 39 2.76 -3.75 -15.78
N VAL A 40 2.86 -4.65 -14.79
CA VAL A 40 4.03 -5.53 -14.64
C VAL A 40 4.07 -6.52 -15.81
N ASP A 41 2.94 -7.17 -16.09
CA ASP A 41 2.86 -8.22 -17.12
C ASP A 41 3.12 -7.69 -18.54
N SER A 42 2.74 -6.44 -18.82
CA SER A 42 3.03 -5.76 -20.10
C SER A 42 4.42 -5.10 -20.16
N GLY A 43 5.24 -5.24 -19.11
CA GLY A 43 6.58 -4.66 -19.05
C GLY A 43 6.59 -3.13 -18.94
N GLN A 44 5.47 -2.50 -18.60
CA GLN A 44 5.39 -1.05 -18.37
C GLN A 44 6.10 -0.66 -17.08
N VAL A 45 6.10 -1.53 -16.06
CA VAL A 45 6.84 -1.37 -14.81
C VAL A 45 7.55 -2.66 -14.42
N ALA A 46 8.71 -2.56 -13.77
CA ALA A 46 9.50 -3.74 -13.35
C ALA A 46 8.87 -4.51 -12.17
N GLY A 47 7.99 -3.86 -11.39
CA GLY A 47 7.33 -4.42 -10.22
C GLY A 47 6.41 -3.42 -9.56
N GLN A 48 5.60 -3.87 -8.60
CA GLN A 48 4.63 -3.02 -7.91
C GLN A 48 4.54 -3.34 -6.43
N VAL A 49 4.30 -2.30 -5.64
CA VAL A 49 3.84 -2.38 -4.25
C VAL A 49 2.75 -1.33 -4.12
N ALA A 50 1.63 -1.68 -3.49
CA ALA A 50 0.54 -0.75 -3.28
C ALA A 50 -0.07 -0.95 -1.90
N MET A 51 -0.44 0.14 -1.26
CA MET A 51 -1.17 0.14 0.01
C MET A 51 -2.28 1.19 -0.04
N VAL A 52 -3.48 0.81 0.39
CA VAL A 52 -4.63 1.71 0.50
C VAL A 52 -4.98 1.88 1.98
N LEU A 53 -4.92 3.13 2.44
CA LEU A 53 -5.38 3.52 3.77
C LEU A 53 -6.76 4.16 3.69
N ARG A 54 -7.63 3.79 4.64
CA ARG A 54 -8.90 4.48 4.85
C ARG A 54 -9.19 4.60 6.34
N LYS A 55 -9.42 5.84 6.80
CA LYS A 55 -9.64 6.16 8.22
C LYS A 55 -8.49 5.65 9.11
N GLY A 56 -7.24 5.92 8.70
CA GLY A 56 -6.03 5.55 9.45
C GLY A 56 -5.73 4.05 9.54
N ARG A 57 -6.39 3.22 8.72
CA ARG A 57 -6.26 1.75 8.75
C ARG A 57 -5.95 1.24 7.36
N VAL A 58 -5.12 0.20 7.28
CA VAL A 58 -4.83 -0.49 6.02
C VAL A 58 -6.05 -1.31 5.64
N VAL A 59 -6.65 -0.99 4.49
CA VAL A 59 -7.74 -1.78 3.93
C VAL A 59 -7.25 -2.77 2.89
N TYR A 60 -6.09 -2.52 2.29
CA TYR A 60 -5.50 -3.35 1.25
C TYR A 60 -4.00 -3.09 1.13
N SER A 61 -3.23 -4.14 0.87
CA SER A 61 -1.79 -4.10 0.66
C SER A 61 -1.37 -5.33 -0.15
N MET A 62 -0.50 -5.17 -1.13
CA MET A 62 0.12 -6.25 -1.91
C MET A 62 1.64 -6.20 -1.83
#